data_AF-A0A7I7MB96-F1
#
_entry.id   AF-A0A7I7MB96-F1
#
_cell.length_a   1.000
_cell.length_b   1.000
_cell.length_c   1.000
_cell.angle_alpha   90.00
_cell.angle_beta   90.00
_cell.angle_gamma   90.00
#
_symmetry.space_group_name_H-M   'P 1'
#
loop_
_entity.id
_entity.type
_entity.pdbx_description
1 polymer ?
#
loop_
_entity_poly.entity_id
_entity_poly.type
_entity_poly.pdbx_seq_one_letter_code
_entity_poly.pdbx_strand_id
1 'polypeptide(L)'
;MSAPSISSARDVVDYLKTQHETIKALFIETLDAADADTRQDAFTRLRTMLAVHETAEEMVVHPRVRRKVDGGQEIVDARLAEEHDAKVLLRDIEKLPIDSAEFSKALIHLQGAVLTHADNEEKLEFTALEDAVSDDELAKLADAVAAAERIAPTHPHPGVESAAANFAAGPFASVLDRARDALGAFRS
;
A
#
# COMPACT_ATOMS: atom_id res chain seq x y z
N MET A 1 5.94 -18.11 -12.51
CA MET A 1 6.75 -18.01 -11.27
C MET A 1 5.81 -17.52 -10.19
N SER A 2 5.63 -18.26 -9.09
CA SER A 2 4.75 -17.82 -8.00
C SER A 2 5.34 -16.60 -7.30
N ALA A 3 4.52 -15.62 -6.98
CA ALA A 3 4.89 -14.50 -6.12
C ALA A 3 5.47 -15.04 -4.79
N PRO A 4 6.50 -14.39 -4.21
CA PRO A 4 7.06 -14.83 -2.94
C PRO A 4 5.94 -14.85 -1.88
N SER A 5 5.72 -16.00 -1.24
CA SER A 5 4.70 -16.08 -0.19
C SER A 5 5.23 -15.36 1.05
N ILE A 6 4.56 -14.27 1.42
CA ILE A 6 4.84 -13.45 2.60
C ILE A 6 4.33 -14.18 3.87
N SER A 7 4.85 -15.38 4.11
CA SER A 7 4.35 -16.34 5.12
C SER A 7 5.17 -16.30 6.44
N SER A 8 6.17 -15.42 6.56
CA SER A 8 7.08 -15.38 7.72
C SER A 8 7.08 -14.07 8.50
N ALA A 9 6.25 -13.08 8.13
CA ALA A 9 6.15 -11.84 8.88
C ALA A 9 5.44 -12.10 10.22
N ARG A 10 5.99 -11.54 11.31
CA ARG A 10 5.43 -11.71 12.67
C ARG A 10 4.22 -10.81 12.90
N ASP A 11 4.20 -9.66 12.24
CA ASP A 11 3.17 -8.65 12.35
C ASP A 11 3.08 -7.79 11.08
N VAL A 12 2.16 -6.81 11.09
CA VAL A 12 1.87 -5.94 9.94
C VAL A 12 3.07 -5.07 9.51
N VAL A 13 3.93 -4.65 10.45
CA VAL A 13 5.08 -3.80 10.14
C VAL A 13 6.16 -4.62 9.46
N ASP A 14 6.53 -5.77 10.03
CA ASP A 14 7.44 -6.73 9.39
C ASP A 14 6.94 -7.11 7.97
N TYR A 15 5.61 -7.22 7.81
CA TYR A 15 4.96 -7.57 6.55
C TYR A 15 5.09 -6.46 5.49
N LEU A 16 4.73 -5.22 5.81
CA LEU A 16 4.81 -4.09 4.87
C LEU A 16 6.25 -3.70 4.53
N LYS A 17 7.19 -3.79 5.49
CA LYS A 17 8.62 -3.62 5.21
C LYS A 17 9.16 -4.64 4.22
N THR A 18 8.65 -5.87 4.26
CA THR A 18 8.98 -6.90 3.26
C THR A 18 8.46 -6.51 1.87
N GLN A 19 7.31 -5.83 1.80
CA GLN A 19 6.80 -5.27 0.55
C GLN A 19 7.66 -4.10 0.04
N HIS A 20 8.14 -3.23 0.92
CA HIS A 20 9.07 -2.16 0.54
C HIS A 20 10.32 -2.71 -0.16
N GLU A 21 10.94 -3.75 0.41
CA GLU A 21 12.11 -4.39 -0.21
C GLU A 21 11.76 -5.08 -1.52
N THR A 22 10.55 -5.63 -1.65
CA THR A 22 10.05 -6.21 -2.90
C THR A 22 9.87 -5.13 -3.98
N ILE A 23 9.26 -4.01 -3.64
CA ILE A 23 9.06 -2.86 -4.55
C ILE A 23 10.41 -2.31 -5.01
N LYS A 24 11.36 -2.14 -4.10
CA LYS A 24 12.73 -1.71 -4.41
C LYS A 24 13.43 -2.67 -5.37
N ALA A 25 13.29 -3.98 -5.16
CA ALA A 25 13.84 -4.98 -6.08
C ALA A 25 13.18 -4.91 -7.47
N LEU A 26 11.86 -4.70 -7.54
CA LEU A 26 11.13 -4.55 -8.81
C LEU A 26 11.52 -3.30 -9.59
N PHE A 27 11.86 -2.19 -8.91
CA PHE A 27 12.44 -1.02 -9.58
C PHE A 27 13.78 -1.35 -10.25
N ILE A 28 14.68 -2.04 -9.52
CA ILE A 28 15.99 -2.46 -10.04
C ILE A 28 15.80 -3.40 -11.22
N GLU A 29 14.94 -4.41 -11.08
CA GLU A 29 14.63 -5.38 -12.15
C GLU A 29 14.10 -4.68 -13.40
N THR A 30 13.24 -3.67 -13.24
CA THR A 30 12.69 -2.92 -14.38
C THR A 30 13.76 -2.07 -15.07
N LEU A 31 14.64 -1.42 -14.30
CA LEU A 31 15.72 -0.58 -14.86
C LEU A 31 16.81 -1.40 -15.56
N ASP A 32 17.15 -2.56 -14.99
CA ASP A 32 18.22 -3.44 -15.46
C ASP A 32 17.77 -4.46 -16.51
N ALA A 33 16.48 -4.48 -16.86
CA ALA A 33 15.92 -5.40 -17.84
C ALA A 33 16.66 -5.34 -19.20
N ALA A 34 17.00 -6.51 -19.73
CA ALA A 34 17.85 -6.67 -20.92
C ALA A 34 17.17 -6.29 -22.24
N ASP A 35 15.84 -6.37 -22.29
CA ASP A 35 15.03 -6.08 -23.46
C ASP A 35 13.66 -5.49 -23.07
N ALA A 36 12.93 -4.99 -24.07
CA ALA A 36 11.68 -4.29 -23.89
C ALA A 36 10.57 -5.19 -23.29
N ASP A 37 10.50 -6.45 -23.69
CA ASP A 37 9.50 -7.40 -23.21
C ASP A 37 9.72 -7.72 -21.72
N THR A 38 10.96 -8.03 -21.35
CA THR A 38 11.36 -8.27 -19.95
C THR A 38 11.11 -7.02 -19.09
N ARG A 39 11.39 -5.83 -19.62
CA ARG A 39 11.13 -4.56 -18.94
C ARG A 39 9.64 -4.33 -18.74
N GLN A 40 8.81 -4.61 -19.76
CA GLN A 40 7.35 -4.47 -19.68
C GLN A 40 6.76 -5.40 -18.61
N ASP A 41 7.25 -6.64 -18.54
CA ASP A 41 6.83 -7.62 -17.53
C ASP A 41 7.25 -7.21 -16.11
N ALA A 42 8.48 -6.71 -15.93
CA ALA A 42 8.96 -6.18 -14.66
C ALA A 42 8.16 -4.94 -14.22
N PHE A 43 7.94 -4.00 -15.14
CA PHE A 43 7.15 -2.80 -14.87
C PHE A 43 5.69 -3.11 -14.52
N THR A 44 5.10 -4.11 -15.17
CA THR A 44 3.73 -4.55 -14.86
C THR A 44 3.64 -5.13 -13.44
N ARG A 45 4.65 -5.92 -13.02
CA ARG A 45 4.73 -6.45 -11.64
C ARG A 45 4.93 -5.32 -10.64
N LEU A 46 5.83 -4.38 -10.93
CA LEU A 46 6.06 -3.19 -10.09
C LEU A 46 4.76 -2.42 -9.86
N ARG A 47 4.06 -2.04 -10.92
CA ARG A 47 2.78 -1.32 -10.85
C ARG A 47 1.72 -2.08 -10.05
N THR A 48 1.65 -3.39 -10.24
CA THR A 48 0.72 -4.24 -9.49
C THR A 48 1.05 -4.25 -8.01
N MET A 49 2.33 -4.41 -7.65
CA MET A 49 2.76 -4.40 -6.25
C MET A 49 2.49 -3.04 -5.59
N LEU A 50 2.77 -1.93 -6.28
CA LEU A 50 2.46 -0.58 -5.79
C LEU A 50 0.96 -0.42 -5.48
N ALA A 51 0.08 -0.83 -6.39
CA ALA A 51 -1.36 -0.74 -6.18
C ALA A 51 -1.86 -1.58 -5.00
N VAL A 52 -1.31 -2.79 -4.85
CA VAL A 52 -1.66 -3.72 -3.78
C VAL A 52 -1.22 -3.18 -2.42
N HIS A 53 0.01 -2.69 -2.33
CA HIS A 53 0.62 -2.12 -1.14
C HIS A 53 -0.16 -0.90 -0.64
N GLU A 54 -0.37 0.08 -1.52
CA GLU A 54 -1.10 1.32 -1.21
C GLU A 54 -2.55 1.04 -0.80
N THR A 55 -3.21 0.05 -1.42
CA THR A 55 -4.56 -0.35 -0.99
C THR A 55 -4.58 -0.89 0.43
N ALA A 56 -3.56 -1.67 0.82
CA ALA A 56 -3.47 -2.18 2.18
C ALA A 56 -3.30 -1.06 3.20
N GLU A 57 -2.46 -0.08 2.90
CA GLU A 57 -2.22 1.09 3.76
C GLU A 57 -3.46 1.98 3.90
N GLU A 58 -4.06 2.37 2.78
CA GLU A 58 -5.26 3.21 2.76
C GLU A 58 -6.45 2.56 3.47
N MET A 59 -6.62 1.23 3.34
CA MET A 59 -7.75 0.52 3.91
C MET A 59 -7.56 0.10 5.37
N VAL A 60 -6.32 -0.12 5.81
CA VAL A 60 -6.04 -0.78 7.10
C VAL A 60 -5.13 0.04 8.00
N VAL A 61 -3.97 0.47 7.51
CA VAL A 61 -2.92 1.10 8.32
C VAL A 61 -3.28 2.54 8.65
N HIS A 62 -3.51 3.38 7.64
CA HIS A 62 -3.81 4.79 7.85
C HIS A 62 -5.04 5.02 8.74
N PRO A 63 -6.16 4.29 8.57
CA PRO A 63 -7.32 4.43 9.46
C PRO A 63 -7.00 4.00 10.90
N ARG A 64 -6.08 3.04 11.09
CA ARG A 64 -5.66 2.62 12.43
C ARG A 64 -4.82 3.70 13.09
N VAL A 65 -3.83 4.24 12.39
CA VAL A 65 -2.94 5.29 12.88
C VAL A 65 -3.74 6.54 13.25
N ARG A 66 -4.62 7.03 12.36
CA ARG A 66 -5.51 8.16 12.66
C ARG A 66 -6.35 7.98 13.93
N ARG A 67 -6.72 6.75 14.28
CA ARG A 67 -7.58 6.45 15.43
C ARG A 67 -6.82 6.21 16.73
N LYS A 68 -5.58 5.75 16.65
CA LYS A 68 -4.81 5.22 17.81
C LYS A 68 -3.63 6.10 18.21
N VAL A 69 -3.10 6.88 17.27
CA VAL A 69 -1.90 7.68 17.47
C VAL A 69 -2.30 9.15 17.65
N ASP A 70 -1.84 9.77 18.74
CA ASP A 70 -1.95 11.22 18.92
C ASP A 70 -1.11 11.93 17.84
N GLY A 71 -1.73 12.81 17.06
CA GLY A 71 -1.09 13.41 15.88
C GLY A 71 -1.05 12.48 14.65
N GLY A 72 -1.74 11.34 14.69
CA GLY A 72 -1.80 10.39 13.58
C GLY A 72 -2.49 10.95 12.33
N GLN A 73 -3.29 12.01 12.46
CA GLN A 73 -3.90 12.68 11.31
C GLN A 73 -2.84 13.35 10.42
N GLU A 74 -1.95 14.13 11.03
CA GLU A 74 -0.88 14.83 10.30
C GLU A 74 0.13 13.85 9.67
N ILE A 75 0.43 12.75 10.37
CA ILE A 75 1.31 11.68 9.85
C ILE A 75 0.69 11.09 8.58
N VAL A 76 -0.57 10.67 8.64
CA VAL A 76 -1.27 10.04 7.53
C VAL A 76 -1.51 11.01 6.37
N ASP A 77 -1.86 12.27 6.65
CA ASP A 77 -2.08 13.27 5.59
C ASP A 77 -0.81 13.54 4.78
N ALA A 78 0.37 13.44 5.42
CA ALA A 78 1.64 13.53 4.71
C ALA A 78 1.89 12.30 3.81
N ARG A 79 1.55 11.09 4.25
CA ARG A 79 1.69 9.85 3.46
C ARG A 79 0.79 9.84 2.24
N LEU A 80 -0.50 10.15 2.43
CA LEU A 80 -1.47 10.26 1.34
C LEU A 80 -1.05 11.30 0.28
N ALA A 81 -0.38 12.38 0.67
CA ALA A 81 0.14 13.37 -0.26
C ALA A 81 1.32 12.81 -1.09
N GLU A 82 2.24 12.08 -0.46
CA GLU A 82 3.37 11.42 -1.13
C GLU A 82 2.90 10.34 -2.10
N GLU A 83 1.92 9.52 -1.68
CA GLU A 83 1.23 8.52 -2.51
C GLU A 83 0.58 9.17 -3.73
N HIS A 84 -0.16 10.26 -3.54
CA HIS A 84 -0.77 11.00 -4.64
C HIS A 84 0.25 11.45 -5.68
N ASP A 85 1.36 12.03 -5.24
CA ASP A 85 2.44 12.46 -6.11
C ASP A 85 3.08 11.27 -6.86
N ALA A 86 3.28 10.13 -6.18
CA ALA A 86 3.78 8.90 -6.79
C ALA A 86 2.79 8.32 -7.84
N LYS A 87 1.49 8.30 -7.56
CA LYS A 87 0.43 7.90 -8.49
C LYS A 87 0.44 8.79 -9.75
N VAL A 88 0.63 10.11 -9.58
CA VAL A 88 0.73 11.07 -10.68
C VAL A 88 1.94 10.79 -11.56
N LEU A 89 3.11 10.56 -10.95
CA LEU A 89 4.33 10.19 -11.67
C LEU A 89 4.14 8.87 -12.44
N LEU A 90 3.55 7.85 -11.81
CA LEU A 90 3.33 6.56 -12.46
C LEU A 90 2.40 6.67 -13.68
N ARG A 91 1.28 7.41 -13.55
CA ARG A 91 0.36 7.68 -14.66
C ARG A 91 1.07 8.32 -15.85
N ASP A 92 2.05 9.19 -15.60
CA ASP A 92 2.77 9.85 -16.67
C ASP A 92 3.85 8.95 -17.29
N ILE A 93 4.46 8.06 -16.50
CA ILE A 93 5.36 7.01 -16.99
C ILE A 93 4.63 6.02 -17.91
N GLU A 94 3.40 5.63 -17.60
CA GLU A 94 2.59 4.68 -18.40
C GLU A 94 2.34 5.15 -19.84
N LYS A 95 2.53 6.44 -20.12
CA LYS A 95 2.36 7.03 -21.46
C LYS A 95 3.65 7.00 -22.29
N LEU A 96 4.77 6.65 -21.68
CA LEU A 96 6.09 6.66 -22.33
C LEU A 96 6.39 5.32 -22.99
N PRO A 97 7.13 5.29 -24.12
CA PRO A 97 7.62 4.04 -24.69
C PRO A 97 8.55 3.32 -23.70
N ILE A 98 8.31 2.04 -23.44
CA ILE A 98 8.98 1.23 -22.42
C ILE A 98 10.51 1.21 -22.58
N ASP A 99 11.02 1.32 -23.81
CA ASP A 99 12.44 1.28 -24.18
C ASP A 99 13.10 2.67 -24.28
N SER A 100 12.34 3.74 -24.08
CA SER A 100 12.84 5.12 -24.20
C SER A 100 13.72 5.54 -23.02
N ALA A 101 14.62 6.49 -23.26
CA ALA A 101 15.43 7.10 -22.21
C ALA A 101 14.56 7.93 -21.25
N GLU A 102 13.48 8.53 -21.75
CA GLU A 102 12.47 9.25 -21.00
C GLU A 102 11.78 8.34 -19.98
N PHE A 103 11.42 7.11 -20.37
CA PHE A 103 10.86 6.12 -19.46
C PHE A 103 11.83 5.82 -18.31
N SER A 104 13.09 5.49 -18.62
CA SER A 104 14.08 5.19 -17.57
C SER A 104 14.31 6.37 -16.63
N LYS A 105 14.40 7.59 -17.16
CA LYS A 105 14.56 8.80 -16.35
C LYS A 105 13.36 9.04 -15.43
N ALA A 106 12.14 8.91 -15.97
CA ALA A 106 10.92 9.08 -15.20
C ALA A 106 10.77 7.99 -14.13
N LEU A 107 11.13 6.74 -14.46
CA LEU A 107 11.12 5.62 -13.51
C LEU A 107 12.10 5.82 -12.35
N ILE A 108 13.30 6.36 -12.59
CA ILE A 108 14.26 6.72 -11.54
C ILE A 108 13.67 7.81 -10.61
N HIS A 109 12.94 8.76 -11.17
CA HIS A 109 12.28 9.80 -10.35
C HIS A 109 11.18 9.19 -9.48
N LEU A 110 10.32 8.33 -10.04
CA LEU A 110 9.32 7.59 -9.27
C LEU A 110 9.97 6.73 -8.19
N GLN A 111 11.07 6.03 -8.50
CA GLN A 111 11.83 5.25 -7.53
C GLN A 111 12.26 6.11 -6.34
N GLY A 112 12.81 7.31 -6.59
CA GLY A 112 13.20 8.22 -5.52
C GLY A 112 12.02 8.66 -4.63
N ALA A 113 10.87 8.96 -5.24
CA ALA A 113 9.66 9.32 -4.50
C ALA A 113 9.14 8.16 -3.63
N VAL A 114 9.00 6.96 -4.21
CA VAL A 114 8.50 5.77 -3.49
C VAL A 114 9.46 5.34 -2.37
N LEU A 115 10.78 5.41 -2.58
CA LEU A 115 11.74 5.07 -1.51
C LEU A 115 11.73 6.10 -0.38
N THR A 116 11.47 7.37 -0.67
CA THR A 116 11.31 8.41 0.35
C THR A 116 10.03 8.18 1.15
N HIS A 117 8.94 7.85 0.47
CA HIS A 117 7.67 7.50 1.09
C HIS A 117 7.81 6.31 2.04
N ALA A 118 8.34 5.17 1.57
CA ALA A 118 8.58 3.99 2.39
C ALA A 118 9.47 4.28 3.62
N ASP A 119 10.53 5.09 3.47
CA ASP A 119 11.39 5.50 4.59
C ASP A 119 10.63 6.36 5.62
N ASN A 120 9.75 7.24 5.15
CA ASN A 120 8.93 8.07 6.01
C ASN A 120 7.85 7.26 6.74
N GLU A 121 7.21 6.29 6.08
CA GLU A 121 6.28 5.35 6.72
C GLU A 121 6.97 4.57 7.84
N GLU A 122 8.11 3.95 7.54
CA GLU A 122 8.84 3.16 8.53
C GLU A 122 9.24 3.97 9.77
N LYS A 123 9.74 5.20 9.56
CA LYS A 123 10.24 6.05 10.64
C LYS A 123 9.17 6.78 11.42
N LEU A 124 8.04 7.09 10.79
CA LEU A 124 7.02 7.97 11.37
C LEU A 124 5.73 7.21 11.62
N GLU A 125 5.19 6.55 10.61
CA GLU A 125 3.88 5.89 10.73
C GLU A 125 3.98 4.55 11.45
N PHE A 126 4.85 3.65 10.99
CA PHE A 126 4.97 2.31 11.57
C PHE A 126 5.52 2.35 12.98
N THR A 127 6.55 3.18 13.22
CA THR A 127 7.08 3.39 14.58
C THR A 127 5.98 3.89 15.53
N ALA A 128 5.16 4.87 15.11
CA ALA A 128 4.08 5.38 15.95
C ALA A 128 2.95 4.36 16.14
N LEU A 129 2.68 3.51 15.14
CA LEU A 129 1.72 2.42 15.25
C LEU A 129 2.17 1.38 16.27
N GLU A 130 3.43 0.93 16.19
CA GLU A 130 4.03 -0.03 17.14
C GLU A 130 3.97 0.47 18.58
N ASP A 131 4.22 1.77 18.80
CA ASP A 131 4.13 2.38 20.12
C ASP A 131 2.69 2.47 20.67
N ALA A 132 1.70 2.52 19.79
CA ALA A 132 0.30 2.80 20.14
C ALA A 132 -0.58 1.55 20.30
N VAL A 133 -0.17 0.40 19.77
CA VAL A 133 -0.98 -0.84 19.80
C VAL A 133 -0.19 -2.04 20.30
N SER A 134 -0.88 -3.07 20.79
CA SER A 134 -0.24 -4.31 21.25
C SER A 134 0.20 -5.21 20.10
N ASP A 135 1.16 -6.10 20.32
CA ASP A 135 1.58 -7.16 19.39
C ASP A 135 0.40 -7.99 18.84
N ASP A 136 -0.58 -8.34 19.68
CA ASP A 136 -1.80 -9.05 19.27
C ASP A 136 -2.66 -8.26 18.27
N GLU A 137 -2.60 -6.92 18.33
CA GLU A 137 -3.30 -6.03 17.42
C GLU A 137 -2.50 -5.88 16.11
N LEU A 138 -1.17 -5.76 16.19
CA LEU A 138 -0.29 -5.75 15.02
C LEU A 138 -0.41 -7.06 14.20
N ALA A 139 -0.50 -8.21 14.86
CA ALA A 139 -0.73 -9.49 14.20
C ALA A 139 -2.09 -9.54 13.46
N LYS A 140 -3.16 -9.01 14.08
CA LYS A 140 -4.49 -8.93 13.43
C LYS A 140 -4.52 -7.95 12.27
N LEU A 141 -3.73 -6.88 12.33
CA LEU A 141 -3.58 -5.94 11.22
C LEU A 141 -2.90 -6.61 10.03
N ALA A 142 -1.96 -7.54 10.26
CA ALA A 142 -1.35 -8.31 9.18
C ALA A 142 -2.39 -9.15 8.42
N ASP A 143 -3.29 -9.83 9.14
CA ASP A 143 -4.40 -10.58 8.54
C ASP A 143 -5.35 -9.67 7.73
N ALA A 144 -5.61 -8.46 8.25
CA ALA A 144 -6.47 -7.48 7.59
C ALA A 144 -5.83 -6.91 6.33
N VAL A 145 -4.53 -6.59 6.36
CA VAL A 145 -3.73 -6.19 5.19
C VAL A 145 -3.78 -7.29 4.13
N ALA A 146 -3.46 -8.53 4.49
CA ALA A 146 -3.51 -9.66 3.55
C ALA A 146 -4.92 -9.91 2.97
N ALA A 147 -5.98 -9.46 3.63
CA ALA A 147 -7.34 -9.49 3.10
C ALA A 147 -7.63 -8.32 2.15
N ALA A 148 -7.17 -7.11 2.46
CA ALA A 148 -7.30 -5.92 1.61
C ALA A 148 -6.59 -6.12 0.27
N GLU A 149 -5.41 -6.74 0.27
CA GLU A 149 -4.64 -7.03 -0.95
C GLU A 149 -5.38 -7.91 -1.95
N ARG A 150 -6.21 -8.85 -1.47
CA ARG A 150 -6.97 -9.76 -2.34
C ARG A 150 -8.05 -9.05 -3.16
N ILE A 151 -8.42 -7.83 -2.76
CA ILE A 151 -9.42 -7.00 -3.43
C ILE A 151 -8.80 -5.75 -4.06
N ALA A 152 -7.48 -5.59 -3.95
CA ALA A 152 -6.77 -4.46 -4.53
C ALA A 152 -6.83 -4.48 -6.06
N PRO A 153 -6.88 -3.31 -6.71
CA PRO A 153 -6.79 -3.21 -8.15
C PRO A 153 -5.39 -3.63 -8.63
N THR A 154 -5.29 -3.99 -9.91
CA THR A 154 -3.97 -4.31 -10.50
C THR A 154 -3.15 -3.07 -10.83
N HIS A 155 -3.76 -1.87 -10.85
CA HIS A 155 -3.13 -0.60 -11.23
C HIS A 155 -3.59 0.53 -10.30
N PRO A 156 -2.68 1.42 -9.87
CA PRO A 156 -3.07 2.57 -9.06
C PRO A 156 -3.61 3.67 -9.98
N HIS A 157 -4.68 4.31 -9.57
CA HIS A 157 -5.34 5.38 -10.33
C HIS A 157 -5.42 6.65 -9.48
N PRO A 158 -4.88 7.80 -9.93
CA PRO A 158 -5.05 9.06 -9.21
C PRO A 158 -6.54 9.40 -9.00
N GLY A 159 -6.93 9.73 -7.77
CA GLY A 159 -8.30 10.14 -7.42
C GLY A 159 -9.24 9.01 -6.96
N VAL A 160 -8.80 7.74 -6.92
CA VAL A 160 -9.55 6.65 -6.26
C VAL A 160 -9.36 6.60 -4.75
N GLU A 161 -8.55 7.51 -4.19
CA GLU A 161 -8.44 7.74 -2.73
C GLU A 161 -9.84 7.91 -2.11
N SER A 162 -10.72 8.62 -2.83
CA SER A 162 -12.12 8.78 -2.45
C SER A 162 -12.91 7.46 -2.47
N ALA A 163 -12.54 6.47 -3.27
CA ALA A 163 -13.20 5.16 -3.35
C ALA A 163 -12.77 4.22 -2.21
N ALA A 164 -11.50 4.24 -1.79
CA ALA A 164 -11.05 3.57 -0.57
C ALA A 164 -11.60 4.27 0.69
N ALA A 165 -11.60 5.61 0.71
CA ALA A 165 -12.27 6.41 1.74
C ALA A 165 -13.80 6.18 1.74
N ASN A 166 -14.44 6.03 0.57
CA ASN A 166 -15.83 5.60 0.43
C ASN A 166 -16.02 4.11 0.70
N PHE A 167 -14.99 3.28 0.78
CA PHE A 167 -15.11 1.92 1.30
C PHE A 167 -15.13 1.94 2.83
N ALA A 168 -14.30 2.80 3.43
CA ALA A 168 -14.37 3.14 4.85
C ALA A 168 -15.66 3.89 5.24
N ALA A 169 -16.30 4.61 4.30
CA ALA A 169 -17.54 5.38 4.51
C ALA A 169 -18.78 4.87 3.74
N GLY A 170 -18.69 3.72 3.04
CA GLY A 170 -19.73 3.23 2.13
C GLY A 170 -20.20 1.80 2.45
N PRO A 171 -20.99 1.18 1.57
CA PRO A 171 -22.05 0.23 1.95
C PRO A 171 -21.59 -1.09 2.61
N PHE A 172 -20.28 -1.36 2.70
CA PHE A 172 -19.73 -2.50 3.45
C PHE A 172 -19.44 -2.21 4.93
N ALA A 173 -19.31 -0.94 5.35
CA ALA A 173 -19.30 -0.59 6.77
C ALA A 173 -20.60 -1.02 7.48
N SER A 174 -21.73 -1.01 6.75
CA SER A 174 -23.03 -1.47 7.25
C SER A 174 -23.17 -3.00 7.40
N VAL A 175 -22.27 -3.78 6.79
CA VAL A 175 -22.30 -5.26 6.89
C VAL A 175 -21.64 -5.71 8.20
N LEU A 176 -20.63 -4.99 8.70
CA LEU A 176 -20.03 -5.28 10.00
C LEU A 176 -20.97 -4.94 11.17
N ASP A 177 -21.78 -3.88 11.06
CA ASP A 177 -22.75 -3.52 12.11
C ASP A 177 -23.91 -4.52 12.20
N ARG A 178 -24.41 -5.06 11.08
CA ARG A 178 -25.46 -6.10 11.12
C ARG A 178 -25.02 -7.39 11.81
N ALA A 179 -23.73 -7.74 11.72
CA ALA A 179 -23.20 -8.91 12.42
C ALA A 179 -23.08 -8.67 13.93
N ARG A 180 -22.90 -7.42 14.37
CA ARG A 180 -22.80 -7.04 15.77
C ARG A 180 -24.18 -6.92 16.45
N ASP A 181 -25.15 -6.35 15.75
CA ASP A 181 -26.54 -6.22 16.25
C ASP A 181 -27.27 -7.57 16.34
N ALA A 182 -26.92 -8.54 15.48
CA ALA A 182 -27.46 -9.90 15.57
C ALA A 182 -26.95 -10.69 16.80
N LEU A 183 -25.81 -10.29 17.40
CA LEU A 183 -25.24 -10.92 18.59
C LEU A 183 -25.62 -10.19 19.90
N GLY A 184 -25.99 -8.90 19.81
CA GLY A 184 -26.56 -8.14 20.93
C GLY A 184 -28.02 -8.49 21.23
N ALA A 185 -28.80 -8.87 20.21
CA ALA A 185 -30.21 -9.23 20.35
C ALA A 185 -30.47 -10.62 20.99
N PHE A 186 -29.41 -11.40 21.30
CA PHE A 186 -29.53 -12.71 21.97
C PHE A 186 -29.21 -12.65 23.48
N ARG A 187 -29.02 -11.45 24.05
CA ARG A 187 -28.74 -11.23 25.48
C ARG A 187 -29.67 -10.20 26.14
N SER A 188 -30.91 -10.06 25.67
CA SER A 188 -32.00 -9.39 26.41
C SER A 188 -33.29 -10.17 26.30
#